data_AF-A0A3S0G7M1-F1
#
_entry.id   AF-A0A3S0G7M1-F1
#
_cell.length_a   1.000
_cell.length_b   1.000
_cell.length_c   1.000
_cell.angle_alpha   90.00
_cell.angle_beta   90.00
_cell.angle_gamma   90.00
#
_symmetry.space_group_name_H-M   'P 1'
#
loop_
_entity.id
_entity.type
_entity.pdbx_description
1 polymer ?
#
loop_
_entity_poly.entity_id
_entity_poly.type
_entity_poly.pdbx_seq_one_letter_code
_entity_poly.pdbx_strand_id
1 'polypeptide(L)'
;MKVVCAFMAAGLIIVPTVQVAAAEQAVLGQGNVSCRTWSSDRNSSEASARVAWILGFITAFHQYGPRPERDVSSGSSTQQITELVDHHCTQHPTDDVYRAVLAVIDEYKRIRN
;
A
#
# COMPACT_ATOMS: atom_id res chain seq x y z
N MET A 1 43.16 -47.69 19.12
CA MET A 1 42.09 -46.74 18.76
C MET A 1 42.61 -45.32 18.86
N LYS A 2 42.79 -44.62 17.74
CA LYS A 2 43.03 -43.16 17.71
C LYS A 2 41.99 -42.58 16.75
N VAL A 3 40.99 -41.92 17.31
CA VAL A 3 39.97 -41.19 16.55
C VAL A 3 40.66 -39.95 15.98
N VAL A 4 40.87 -39.93 14.68
CA VAL A 4 41.34 -38.74 13.97
C VAL A 4 40.12 -37.84 13.79
N CYS A 5 40.06 -36.75 14.57
CA CYS A 5 39.09 -35.68 14.35
C CYS A 5 39.41 -35.03 13.00
N ALA A 6 38.66 -35.43 11.96
CA ALA A 6 38.62 -34.71 10.71
C ALA A 6 37.99 -33.34 10.97
N PHE A 7 38.81 -32.29 10.97
CA PHE A 7 38.34 -30.92 10.93
C PHE A 7 37.65 -30.69 9.58
N MET A 8 36.34 -30.95 9.51
CA MET A 8 35.48 -30.40 8.48
C MET A 8 35.42 -28.89 8.73
N ALA A 9 36.21 -28.13 7.95
CA ALA A 9 36.04 -26.70 7.85
C ALA A 9 34.66 -26.44 7.21
N ALA A 10 33.64 -26.25 8.05
CA ALA A 10 32.33 -25.78 7.62
C ALA A 10 32.51 -24.33 7.16
N GLY A 11 32.84 -24.14 5.88
CA GLY A 11 32.84 -22.83 5.25
C GLY A 11 31.44 -22.24 5.31
N LEU A 12 31.30 -21.14 6.05
CA LEU A 12 30.08 -20.35 6.09
C LEU A 12 29.84 -19.74 4.70
N ILE A 13 28.99 -20.37 3.88
CA ILE A 13 28.58 -19.82 2.59
C ILE A 13 27.62 -18.66 2.89
N ILE A 14 28.17 -17.44 2.88
CA ILE A 14 27.37 -16.22 2.91
C ILE A 14 26.73 -16.09 1.52
N VAL A 15 25.48 -16.53 1.38
CA VAL A 15 24.70 -16.28 0.16
C VAL A 15 24.26 -14.81 0.21
N PRO A 16 24.74 -13.92 -0.68
CA PRO A 16 24.24 -12.57 -0.72
C PRO A 16 22.78 -12.61 -1.16
N THR A 17 21.88 -12.26 -0.25
CA THR A 17 20.47 -12.02 -0.60
C THR A 17 20.41 -10.74 -1.41
N VAL A 18 20.31 -10.85 -2.73
CA VAL A 18 20.01 -9.71 -3.59
C VAL A 18 18.59 -9.27 -3.27
N GLN A 19 18.44 -8.19 -2.51
CA GLN A 19 17.14 -7.55 -2.33
C GLN A 19 16.79 -6.86 -3.64
N VAL A 20 16.03 -7.55 -4.49
CA VAL A 20 15.37 -6.91 -5.63
C VAL A 20 14.34 -5.97 -5.03
N ALA A 21 14.66 -4.67 -4.97
CA ALA A 21 13.67 -3.65 -4.71
C ALA A 21 12.60 -3.79 -5.79
N ALA A 22 11.37 -4.14 -5.40
CA ALA A 22 10.25 -4.14 -6.32
C ALA A 22 10.20 -2.76 -6.96
N ALA A 23 10.17 -2.70 -8.30
CA ALA A 23 10.07 -1.44 -9.02
C ALA A 23 8.82 -0.71 -8.51
N GLU A 24 9.01 0.46 -7.92
CA GLU A 24 7.90 1.28 -7.44
C GLU A 24 7.01 1.61 -8.64
N GLN A 25 5.73 1.23 -8.57
CA GLN A 25 4.78 1.56 -9.63
C GLN A 25 4.67 3.09 -9.70
N ALA A 26 4.82 3.65 -10.89
CA ALA A 26 4.70 5.08 -11.07
C ALA A 26 3.28 5.54 -10.69
N VAL A 27 3.16 6.31 -9.61
CA VAL A 27 1.90 6.90 -9.16
C VAL A 27 1.75 8.28 -9.81
N LEU A 28 0.75 8.43 -10.68
CA LEU A 28 0.47 9.70 -11.33
C LEU A 28 -0.51 10.53 -10.51
N GLY A 29 -0.18 11.79 -10.26
CA GLY A 29 -1.08 12.75 -9.60
C GLY A 29 -1.03 12.72 -8.07
N GLN A 30 -2.17 13.01 -7.45
CA GLN A 30 -2.28 13.33 -6.03
C GLN A 30 -2.10 12.12 -5.08
N GLY A 31 -2.08 10.90 -5.61
CA GLY A 31 -1.76 9.70 -4.84
C GLY A 31 -0.31 9.60 -4.39
N ASN A 32 0.62 10.30 -5.06
CA ASN A 32 2.05 10.28 -4.74
C ASN A 32 2.42 11.19 -3.55
N VAL A 33 1.43 11.85 -2.94
CA VAL A 33 1.64 12.68 -1.75
C VAL A 33 1.80 11.78 -0.52
N SER A 34 2.72 12.13 0.38
CA SER A 34 2.93 11.35 1.61
C SER A 34 1.69 11.37 2.51
N CYS A 35 1.47 10.29 3.25
CA CYS A 35 0.45 10.19 4.29
C CYS A 35 0.64 11.25 5.38
N ARG A 36 1.89 11.61 5.72
CA ARG A 36 2.17 12.74 6.62
C ARG A 36 1.61 14.05 6.08
N THR A 37 1.82 14.32 4.79
CA THR A 37 1.28 15.53 4.15
C THR A 37 -0.24 15.50 4.19
N TRP A 38 -0.86 14.42 3.74
CA TRP A 38 -2.31 14.22 3.78
C TRP A 38 -2.91 14.51 5.17
N SER A 39 -2.33 13.94 6.23
CA SER A 39 -2.81 14.16 7.59
C SER A 39 -2.62 15.61 8.07
N SER A 40 -1.58 16.30 7.59
CA SER A 40 -1.28 17.68 8.01
C SER A 40 -2.16 18.76 7.38
N ASP A 41 -2.71 18.51 6.19
CA ASP A 41 -3.43 19.52 5.40
C ASP A 41 -4.77 19.00 4.83
N ARG A 42 -5.36 17.99 5.49
CA ARG A 42 -6.63 17.32 5.11
C ARG A 42 -7.82 18.26 4.90
N ASN A 43 -7.79 19.44 5.49
CA ASN A 43 -8.84 20.47 5.41
C ASN A 43 -8.45 21.67 4.53
N SER A 44 -7.34 21.57 3.79
CA SER A 44 -6.90 22.61 2.85
C SER A 44 -7.65 22.56 1.51
N SER A 45 -7.47 23.58 0.67
CA SER A 45 -7.96 23.57 -0.71
C SER A 45 -7.48 22.37 -1.52
N GLU A 46 -6.24 21.93 -1.27
CA GLU A 46 -5.58 20.81 -1.96
C GLU A 46 -6.19 19.45 -1.59
N ALA A 47 -6.87 19.36 -0.46
CA ALA A 47 -7.52 18.13 -0.02
C ALA A 47 -8.61 17.67 -1.00
N SER A 48 -9.30 18.61 -1.66
CA SER A 48 -10.33 18.29 -2.64
C SER A 48 -9.77 17.52 -3.85
N ALA A 49 -8.61 17.94 -4.36
CA ALA A 49 -7.93 17.28 -5.47
C ALA A 49 -7.44 15.87 -5.09
N ARG A 50 -6.97 15.68 -3.85
CA ARG A 50 -6.57 14.37 -3.31
C ARG A 50 -7.76 13.45 -3.15
N VAL A 51 -8.88 13.95 -2.62
CA VAL A 51 -10.13 13.17 -2.53
C VAL A 51 -10.62 12.76 -3.92
N ALA A 52 -10.63 13.68 -4.88
CA ALA A 52 -11.01 13.36 -6.26
C ALA A 52 -10.12 12.26 -6.86
N TRP A 53 -8.81 12.31 -6.59
CA TRP A 53 -7.87 11.28 -7.02
C TRP A 53 -8.14 9.92 -6.34
N ILE A 54 -8.37 9.90 -5.02
CA ILE A 54 -8.71 8.69 -4.26
C ILE A 54 -9.95 8.01 -4.85
N LEU A 55 -11.02 8.78 -5.04
CA LEU A 55 -12.28 8.25 -5.59
C LEU A 55 -12.08 7.73 -7.01
N GLY A 56 -11.40 8.49 -7.86
CA GLY A 56 -11.09 8.08 -9.23
C GLY A 56 -10.25 6.79 -9.29
N PHE A 57 -9.27 6.64 -8.39
CA PHE A 57 -8.45 5.45 -8.32
C PHE A 57 -9.27 4.21 -7.92
N ILE A 58 -10.15 4.34 -6.91
CA ILE A 58 -11.05 3.25 -6.49
C ILE A 58 -11.99 2.85 -7.63
N THR A 59 -12.59 3.82 -8.34
CA THR A 59 -13.43 3.55 -9.51
C THR A 59 -12.64 2.86 -10.64
N ALA A 60 -11.43 3.32 -10.94
CA ALA A 60 -10.58 2.69 -11.95
C ALA A 60 -10.21 1.26 -11.55
N PHE A 61 -10.00 0.99 -10.26
CA PHE A 61 -9.76 -0.35 -9.75
C PHE A 61 -10.94 -1.28 -10.02
N HIS A 62 -12.20 -0.81 -9.95
CA HIS A 62 -13.37 -1.62 -10.32
C HIS A 62 -13.30 -2.06 -11.79
N GLN A 63 -12.88 -1.16 -12.67
CA GLN A 63 -12.91 -1.40 -14.11
C GLN A 63 -11.70 -2.23 -14.60
N TYR A 64 -10.52 -2.00 -14.02
CA TYR A 64 -9.25 -2.52 -14.54
C TYR A 64 -8.44 -3.37 -13.55
N GLY A 65 -8.95 -3.59 -12.34
CA GLY A 65 -8.28 -4.41 -11.34
C GLY A 65 -8.20 -5.90 -11.71
N PRO A 66 -7.43 -6.71 -10.95
CA PRO A 66 -7.21 -8.14 -11.23
C PRO A 66 -8.49 -8.98 -11.33
N ARG A 67 -9.56 -8.51 -10.70
CA ARG A 67 -10.92 -9.01 -10.85
C ARG A 67 -11.81 -7.79 -11.04
N PRO A 68 -12.26 -7.48 -12.26
CA PRO A 68 -13.25 -6.44 -12.47
C PRO A 68 -14.50 -6.79 -11.66
N GLU A 69 -14.69 -6.09 -10.55
CA GLU A 69 -15.74 -6.34 -9.57
C GLU A 69 -16.84 -5.27 -9.71
N ARG A 70 -18.07 -5.63 -9.36
CA ARG A 70 -19.08 -4.59 -9.05
C ARG A 70 -18.58 -3.80 -7.86
N ASP A 71 -18.80 -2.49 -7.88
CA ASP A 71 -18.42 -1.50 -6.86
C ASP A 71 -17.64 -2.07 -5.66
N VAL A 72 -16.31 -2.04 -5.70
CA VAL A 72 -15.42 -2.46 -4.60
C VAL A 72 -15.63 -1.66 -3.33
N SER A 73 -16.14 -0.43 -3.41
CA SER A 73 -16.39 0.37 -2.21
C SER A 73 -17.62 -0.11 -1.43
N SER A 74 -18.38 -1.05 -1.99
CA SER A 74 -19.60 -1.60 -1.39
C SER A 74 -20.61 -0.50 -1.01
N GLY A 75 -20.71 0.56 -1.82
CA GLY A 75 -21.57 1.71 -1.56
C GLY A 75 -21.07 2.65 -0.45
N SER A 76 -19.80 2.57 -0.05
CA SER A 76 -19.23 3.48 0.94
C SER A 76 -19.30 4.93 0.46
N SER A 77 -19.70 5.83 1.35
CA SER A 77 -19.65 7.26 1.11
C SER A 77 -18.21 7.77 0.99
N THR A 78 -18.03 8.93 0.34
CA THR A 78 -16.74 9.62 0.29
C THR A 78 -16.14 9.81 1.69
N GLN A 79 -16.98 10.15 2.68
CA GLN A 79 -16.53 10.33 4.05
C GLN A 79 -15.93 9.04 4.61
N GLN A 80 -16.66 7.92 4.53
CA GLN A 80 -16.19 6.62 5.00
C GLN A 80 -14.90 6.17 4.32
N ILE A 81 -14.80 6.34 3.00
CA ILE A 81 -13.57 6.04 2.25
C ILE A 81 -12.40 6.87 2.79
N THR A 82 -12.61 8.18 3.00
CA THR A 82 -11.54 9.05 3.45
C THR A 82 -11.15 8.82 4.90
N GLU A 83 -12.09 8.40 5.76
CA GLU A 83 -11.80 8.00 7.15
C GLU A 83 -10.90 6.75 7.20
N LEU A 84 -11.09 5.79 6.29
CA LEU A 84 -10.20 4.62 6.17
C LEU A 84 -8.81 5.03 5.69
N VAL A 85 -8.71 5.97 4.75
CA VAL A 85 -7.43 6.55 4.32
C VAL A 85 -6.76 7.30 5.48
N ASP A 86 -7.51 8.08 6.25
CA ASP A 86 -7.02 8.79 7.45
C ASP A 86 -6.46 7.81 8.49
N HIS A 87 -7.17 6.69 8.71
CA HIS A 87 -6.73 5.63 9.61
C HIS A 87 -5.39 5.04 9.18
N HIS A 88 -5.26 4.63 7.90
CA HIS A 88 -4.00 4.11 7.36
C HIS A 88 -2.87 5.13 7.49
N CYS A 89 -3.11 6.37 7.05
CA CYS A 89 -2.07 7.39 7.04
C CYS A 89 -1.59 7.81 8.44
N THR A 90 -2.47 7.71 9.44
CA THR A 90 -2.08 7.94 10.85
C THR A 90 -1.11 6.87 11.35
N GLN A 91 -1.28 5.62 10.92
CA GLN A 91 -0.44 4.49 11.31
C GLN A 91 0.85 4.39 10.48
N HIS A 92 0.80 4.87 9.23
CA HIS A 92 1.87 4.73 8.24
C HIS A 92 2.27 6.09 7.63
N PRO A 93 2.85 7.02 8.41
CA PRO A 93 3.09 8.38 7.94
C PRO A 93 4.14 8.50 6.82
N THR A 94 4.95 7.45 6.58
CA THR A 94 5.96 7.38 5.52
C THR A 94 5.44 6.77 4.22
N ASP A 95 4.24 6.19 4.23
CA ASP A 95 3.58 5.76 3.00
C ASP A 95 3.10 6.97 2.20
N ASP A 96 2.74 6.72 0.94
CA ASP A 96 1.98 7.65 0.12
C ASP A 96 0.48 7.35 0.20
N VAL A 97 -0.34 8.30 -0.27
CA VAL A 97 -1.79 8.15 -0.32
C VAL A 97 -2.20 6.96 -1.21
N TYR A 98 -1.43 6.64 -2.25
CA TYR A 98 -1.67 5.49 -3.11
C TYR A 98 -1.65 4.17 -2.32
N ARG A 99 -0.65 3.93 -1.47
CA ARG A 99 -0.57 2.75 -0.60
C ARG A 99 -1.73 2.70 0.40
N ALA A 100 -2.12 3.85 0.94
CA ALA A 100 -3.30 3.93 1.80
C ALA A 100 -4.56 3.47 1.06
N VAL A 101 -4.78 3.94 -0.17
CA VAL A 101 -5.94 3.54 -0.98
C VAL A 101 -5.91 2.05 -1.34
N LEU A 102 -4.74 1.48 -1.62
CA LEU A 102 -4.60 0.02 -1.81
C LEU A 102 -5.01 -0.75 -0.56
N ALA A 103 -4.61 -0.30 0.63
CA ALA A 103 -4.99 -0.93 1.89
C ALA A 103 -6.51 -0.88 2.12
N VAL A 104 -7.16 0.25 1.78
CA VAL A 104 -8.63 0.38 1.80
C VAL A 104 -9.31 -0.59 0.85
N ILE A 105 -8.80 -0.72 -0.39
CA ILE A 105 -9.33 -1.68 -1.37
C ILE A 105 -9.19 -3.12 -0.84
N ASP A 106 -8.09 -3.46 -0.20
CA ASP A 106 -7.87 -4.79 0.37
C ASP A 106 -8.76 -5.05 1.60
N GLU A 107 -9.08 -4.02 2.38
CA GLU A 107 -10.08 -4.12 3.45
C GLU A 107 -11.47 -4.43 2.90
N TYR A 108 -11.91 -3.73 1.85
CA TYR A 108 -13.20 -4.01 1.22
C TYR A 108 -13.28 -5.44 0.66
N LYS A 109 -12.20 -5.93 0.03
CA LYS A 109 -12.14 -7.33 -0.43
C LYS A 109 -12.26 -8.33 0.71
N ARG A 110 -11.72 -8.03 1.90
CA ARG A 110 -11.84 -8.90 3.07
C ARG A 110 -13.25 -8.94 3.62
N ILE A 111 -13.96 -7.81 3.67
CA ILE A 111 -15.34 -7.74 4.20
C ILE A 111 -16.32 -8.51 3.31
N ARG A 112 -16.05 -8.62 2.00
CA ARG A 112 -16.95 -9.28 1.04
C ARG A 112 -16.76 -10.80 0.91
N ASN A 113 -15.69 -11.37 1.45
CA ASN A 113 -15.42 -12.81 1.44
C ASN A 113 -15.84 -13.47 2.76
#